data_AF-A0A089MEB5-F1
#
_entry.id   AF-A0A089MEB5-F1
#
_cell.length_a   1.000
_cell.length_b   1.000
_cell.length_c   1.000
_cell.angle_alpha   90.00
_cell.angle_beta   90.00
_cell.angle_gamma   90.00
#
_symmetry.space_group_name_H-M   'P 1'
#
loop_
_entity.id
_entity.type
_entity.pdbx_description
1 polymer ?
#
loop_
_entity_poly.entity_id
_entity_poly.type
_entity_poly.pdbx_seq_one_letter_code
_entity_poly.pdbx_strand_id
1 'polypeptide(L)'
;MKLRGTLTEQAFRKELQASKNSLFNDKSMLRFLNVLRETFPDMQTAYILYWIPEQGEDIITFLVDIDAVTTIELDCYDYSIAPIVDVYPIERLHSRLSKINQIKVAVALDLAKLDLE
;
A
#
# COMPACT_ATOMS: atom_id res chain seq x y z
N MET A 1 -8.31 -15.92 -2.70
CA MET A 1 -8.73 -15.99 -4.13
C MET A 1 -7.57 -16.55 -4.96
N LYS A 2 -7.81 -17.32 -6.03
CA LYS A 2 -6.75 -17.79 -6.95
C LYS A 2 -6.67 -16.87 -8.18
N LEU A 3 -5.48 -16.33 -8.47
CA LEU A 3 -5.19 -15.53 -9.66
C LEU A 3 -5.20 -16.41 -10.92
N ARG A 4 -5.66 -15.87 -12.05
CA ARG A 4 -5.83 -16.59 -13.33
C ARG A 4 -5.15 -15.91 -14.52
N GLY A 5 -4.45 -14.80 -14.30
CA GLY A 5 -3.77 -14.03 -15.35
C GLY A 5 -4.73 -13.17 -16.17
N THR A 6 -5.87 -12.76 -15.62
CA THR A 6 -6.86 -11.94 -16.32
C THR A 6 -6.32 -10.55 -16.69
N LEU A 7 -6.96 -9.86 -17.65
CA LEU A 7 -6.58 -8.48 -18.01
C LEU A 7 -6.62 -7.53 -16.81
N THR A 8 -7.60 -7.69 -15.92
CA THR A 8 -7.72 -6.91 -14.68
C THR A 8 -6.53 -7.18 -13.74
N GLU A 9 -6.14 -8.44 -13.57
CA GLU A 9 -4.98 -8.81 -12.75
C GLU A 9 -3.68 -8.22 -13.32
N GLN A 10 -3.50 -8.27 -14.64
CA GLN A 10 -2.34 -7.69 -15.30
C GLN A 10 -2.29 -6.17 -15.19
N ALA A 11 -3.44 -5.50 -15.29
CA ALA A 11 -3.55 -4.05 -15.08
C ALA A 11 -3.13 -3.68 -13.65
N PHE A 12 -3.66 -4.37 -12.64
CA PHE A 12 -3.25 -4.15 -11.25
C PHE A 12 -1.78 -4.47 -11.02
N ARG A 13 -1.23 -5.51 -11.66
CA ARG A 13 0.19 -5.84 -11.53
C ARG A 13 1.08 -4.68 -11.97
N LYS A 14 0.76 -4.08 -13.12
CA LYS A 14 1.47 -2.89 -13.64
C LYS A 14 1.31 -1.69 -12.72
N GLU A 15 0.10 -1.40 -12.28
CA GLU A 15 -0.20 -0.30 -11.37
C GLU A 15 0.59 -0.43 -10.06
N LEU A 16 0.54 -1.60 -9.43
CA LEU A 16 1.20 -1.89 -8.15
C LEU A 16 2.72 -1.87 -8.26
N GLN A 17 3.29 -2.36 -9.36
CA GLN A 17 4.73 -2.26 -9.60
C GLN A 17 5.18 -0.82 -9.81
N ALA A 18 4.40 -0.02 -10.56
CA ALA A 18 4.68 1.40 -10.75
C ALA A 18 4.58 2.18 -9.43
N SER A 19 3.55 1.91 -8.62
CA SER A 19 3.37 2.57 -7.33
C SER A 19 4.44 2.18 -6.31
N LYS A 20 4.86 0.90 -6.27
CA LYS A 20 6.04 0.46 -5.51
C LYS A 20 7.28 1.23 -5.94
N ASN A 21 7.55 1.29 -7.24
CA ASN A 21 8.72 2.01 -7.76
C ASN A 21 8.71 3.48 -7.34
N SER A 22 7.55 4.14 -7.41
CA SER A 22 7.37 5.51 -6.95
C SER A 22 7.61 5.64 -5.44
N LEU A 23 7.05 4.75 -4.62
CA LEU A 23 7.22 4.74 -3.17
C LEU A 23 8.70 4.73 -2.75
N PHE A 24 9.52 3.90 -3.39
CA PHE A 24 10.93 3.73 -3.01
C PHE A 24 11.90 4.71 -3.68
N ASN A 25 11.54 5.29 -4.83
CA ASN A 25 12.46 6.09 -5.64
C ASN A 25 12.04 7.55 -5.86
N ASP A 26 10.77 7.92 -5.67
CA ASP A 26 10.29 9.28 -5.92
C ASP A 26 10.32 10.13 -4.65
N LYS A 27 10.83 11.37 -4.77
CA LYS A 27 10.90 12.32 -3.65
C LYS A 27 9.54 12.68 -3.06
N SER A 28 8.48 12.66 -3.87
CA SER A 28 7.11 12.93 -3.42
C SER A 28 6.61 11.90 -2.40
N MET A 29 7.13 10.67 -2.46
CA MET A 29 6.73 9.58 -1.56
C MET A 29 7.65 9.44 -0.34
N LEU A 30 8.69 10.27 -0.24
CA LEU A 30 9.70 10.15 0.82
C LEU A 30 9.11 10.25 2.23
N ARG A 31 8.09 11.12 2.42
CA ARG A 31 7.41 11.23 3.73
C ARG A 31 6.72 9.92 4.11
N PHE A 32 5.93 9.35 3.19
CA PHE A 32 5.27 8.06 3.41
C PHE A 32 6.28 6.94 3.66
N LEU A 33 7.36 6.90 2.87
CA LEU A 33 8.41 5.89 3.04
C LEU A 33 9.11 6.00 4.40
N ASN A 34 9.36 7.21 4.89
CA ASN A 34 9.96 7.40 6.22
C ASN A 34 9.02 6.91 7.32
N VAL A 35 7.74 7.26 7.26
CA VAL A 35 6.73 6.78 8.22
C VAL A 35 6.63 5.24 8.17
N LEU A 36 6.64 4.65 6.98
CA LEU A 36 6.66 3.18 6.83
C LEU A 36 7.88 2.55 7.49
N ARG A 37 9.09 3.10 7.28
CA ARG A 37 10.33 2.57 7.87
C ARG A 37 10.41 2.79 9.39
N GLU A 38 9.82 3.87 9.90
CA GLU A 38 9.70 4.10 11.34
C GLU A 38 8.72 3.13 11.98
N THR A 39 7.62 2.82 11.29
CA THR A 39 6.58 1.89 11.77
C THR A 39 6.98 0.42 11.61
N PHE A 40 7.69 0.10 10.52
CA PHE A 40 8.13 -1.24 10.14
C PHE A 40 9.62 -1.22 9.77
N PRO A 41 10.55 -1.21 10.75
CA PRO A 41 11.98 -1.09 10.50
C PRO A 41 12.56 -2.21 9.62
N ASP A 42 11.97 -3.40 9.68
CA ASP A 42 12.40 -4.58 8.95
C ASP A 42 11.65 -4.81 7.62
N MET A 43 10.78 -3.87 7.22
CA MET A 43 10.00 -3.95 5.98
C MET A 43 10.92 -4.05 4.77
N GLN A 44 10.62 -5.00 3.88
CA GLN A 44 11.35 -5.18 2.62
C GLN A 44 10.59 -4.62 1.43
N THR A 45 9.26 -4.73 1.42
CA THR A 45 8.41 -4.24 0.33
C THR A 45 7.11 -3.65 0.83
N ALA A 46 6.53 -2.75 0.03
CA ALA A 46 5.21 -2.20 0.29
C ALA A 46 4.50 -1.81 -1.01
N TYR A 47 3.18 -1.93 -1.00
CA TYR A 47 2.32 -1.70 -2.14
C TYR A 47 1.13 -0.81 -1.79
N ILE A 48 0.89 0.22 -2.59
CA ILE A 48 -0.27 1.12 -2.42
C ILE A 48 -1.55 0.39 -2.85
N LEU A 49 -2.39 0.06 -1.88
CA LEU A 49 -3.71 -0.55 -2.09
C LEU A 49 -4.75 0.51 -2.45
N TYR A 50 -4.79 1.60 -1.69
CA TYR A 50 -5.77 2.67 -1.82
C TYR A 50 -5.10 4.02 -1.59
N TRP A 51 -5.59 5.04 -2.30
CA TRP A 51 -5.22 6.43 -2.06
C TRP A 51 -6.50 7.27 -2.12
N ILE A 52 -6.75 7.99 -1.03
CA ILE A 52 -7.86 8.92 -0.87
C ILE A 52 -7.24 10.30 -0.66
N PRO A 53 -7.31 11.21 -1.65
CA PRO A 53 -7.00 12.61 -1.43
C PRO A 53 -8.19 13.24 -0.70
N GLU A 54 -7.99 13.67 0.54
CA GLU A 54 -8.96 14.43 1.33
C GLU A 54 -8.50 15.90 1.40
N GLN A 55 -9.40 16.84 1.69
CA GLN A 55 -9.08 18.28 1.57
C GLN A 55 -7.85 18.71 2.39
N GLY A 56 -6.69 18.75 1.74
CA GLY A 56 -5.41 19.08 2.38
C GLY A 56 -4.69 17.90 3.02
N GLU A 57 -5.16 16.68 2.85
CA GLU A 57 -4.56 15.46 3.39
C GLU A 57 -4.44 14.37 2.32
N ASP A 58 -3.36 13.61 2.37
CA ASP A 58 -3.20 12.38 1.60
C ASP A 58 -3.34 11.18 2.55
N ILE A 59 -4.38 10.37 2.33
CA ILE A 59 -4.63 9.13 3.07
C ILE A 59 -4.30 7.95 2.16
N ILE A 60 -3.23 7.23 2.46
CA ILE A 60 -2.76 6.09 1.66
C ILE A 60 -2.75 4.83 2.50
N THR A 61 -3.37 3.77 1.98
CA THR A 61 -3.32 2.43 2.57
C THR A 61 -2.32 1.56 1.81
N PHE A 62 -1.40 0.96 2.56
CA PHE A 62 -0.33 0.09 2.07
C PHE A 62 -0.52 -1.34 2.55
N LEU A 63 -0.26 -2.31 1.67
CA LEU A 63 0.19 -3.63 2.09
C LEU A 63 1.68 -3.54 2.39
N VAL A 64 2.10 -4.00 3.57
CA VAL A 64 3.49 -4.05 4.02
C VAL A 64 3.89 -5.52 4.09
N ASP A 65 4.91 -5.88 3.34
CA ASP A 65 5.31 -7.27 3.12
C ASP A 65 4.10 -8.16 2.76
N ILE A 66 3.71 -9.11 3.62
CA ILE A 66 2.64 -10.09 3.30
C ILE A 66 1.51 -10.17 4.33
N ASP A 67 1.65 -9.57 5.50
CA ASP A 67 0.79 -9.81 6.66
C ASP A 67 0.24 -8.51 7.29
N ALA A 68 0.94 -7.39 7.14
CA ALA A 68 0.55 -6.11 7.70
C ALA A 68 -0.07 -5.19 6.66
N VAL A 69 -1.08 -4.43 7.09
CA VAL A 69 -1.65 -3.33 6.33
C VAL A 69 -1.62 -2.09 7.20
N THR A 70 -1.22 -0.97 6.62
CA THR A 70 -1.18 0.31 7.31
C THR A 70 -1.88 1.38 6.49
N THR A 71 -2.66 2.22 7.16
CA THR A 71 -3.15 3.47 6.59
C THR A 71 -2.33 4.60 7.20
N ILE A 72 -1.78 5.45 6.33
CA ILE A 72 -1.02 6.63 6.72
C ILE A 72 -1.76 7.85 6.18
N GLU A 73 -2.00 8.80 7.05
CA GLU A 73 -2.59 10.10 6.74
C GLU A 73 -1.55 11.19 7.01
N LEU A 74 -1.30 12.00 5.98
CA LEU A 74 -0.37 13.12 6.02
C LEU A 74 -1.07 14.41 5.63
N ASP A 75 -0.85 15.48 6.38
CA ASP A 75 -1.17 16.82 5.92
C ASP A 75 -0.27 17.20 4.74
N CYS A 76 -0.88 17.67 3.65
CA CYS A 76 -0.24 18.01 2.39
C CYS A 76 0.59 19.31 2.46
N TYR A 77 0.31 20.17 3.44
CA TYR A 77 0.85 21.53 3.53
C TYR A 77 1.71 21.75 4.78
N ASP A 78 1.31 21.21 5.93
CA ASP A 78 1.99 21.36 7.21
C ASP A 78 2.77 20.09 7.60
N TYR A 79 4.09 20.19 7.52
CA TYR A 79 5.00 19.08 7.82
C TYR A 79 5.26 18.91 9.33
N SER A 80 4.77 19.84 10.16
CA SER A 80 4.87 19.76 11.61
C SER A 80 3.75 18.93 12.24
N ILE A 81 2.65 18.73 11.50
CA ILE A 81 1.56 17.85 11.92
C ILE A 81 2.06 16.42 11.84
N ALA A 82 1.95 15.72 12.97
CA ALA A 82 2.37 14.33 13.08
C ALA A 82 1.47 13.44 12.19
N PRO A 83 2.04 12.48 11.46
CA PRO A 83 1.28 11.49 10.70
C PRO A 83 0.33 10.70 11.60
N ILE A 84 -0.87 10.41 11.09
CA ILE A 84 -1.76 9.42 11.71
C ILE A 84 -1.49 8.07 11.05
N VAL A 85 -1.24 7.04 11.86
CA VAL A 85 -0.89 5.70 11.40
C VAL A 85 -1.81 4.68 12.07
N ASP A 86 -2.58 3.96 11.27
CA ASP A 86 -3.42 2.84 11.71
C ASP A 86 -2.91 1.53 11.10
N VAL A 87 -2.46 0.60 11.94
CA VAL A 87 -1.91 -0.70 11.54
C VAL A 87 -2.89 -1.81 11.89
N TYR A 88 -3.14 -2.69 10.94
CA TYR A 88 -3.99 -3.85 11.15
C TYR A 88 -3.57 -5.04 10.28
N PRO A 89 -3.90 -6.27 10.72
CA PRO A 89 -3.60 -7.47 9.96
C PRO A 89 -4.40 -7.55 8.65
N ILE A 90 -3.82 -8.13 7.61
CA ILE A 90 -4.44 -8.26 6.27
C ILE A 90 -5.80 -8.96 6.29
N GLU A 91 -6.04 -9.84 7.26
CA GLU A 91 -7.31 -10.52 7.48
C GLU A 91 -8.47 -9.54 7.67
N ARG A 92 -8.21 -8.35 8.24
CA ARG A 92 -9.24 -7.32 8.48
C ARG A 92 -9.79 -6.75 7.17
N LEU A 93 -8.98 -6.67 6.11
CA LEU A 93 -9.39 -6.20 4.78
C LEU A 93 -10.42 -7.14 4.13
N HIS A 94 -10.34 -8.45 4.37
CA HIS A 94 -11.20 -9.43 3.69
C HIS A 94 -12.69 -9.30 4.01
N SER A 95 -13.05 -8.65 5.11
CA SER A 95 -14.43 -8.63 5.61
C SER A 95 -15.42 -7.76 4.81
N ARG A 96 -14.95 -6.82 3.96
CA ARG A 96 -15.85 -5.82 3.31
C ARG A 96 -15.47 -5.35 1.89
N LEU A 97 -14.50 -5.98 1.21
CA LEU A 97 -14.06 -5.50 -0.10
C LEU A 97 -14.95 -5.94 -1.26
N SER A 98 -15.12 -5.03 -2.22
CA SER A 98 -15.66 -5.35 -3.54
C SER A 98 -14.80 -6.39 -4.26
N LYS A 99 -15.38 -7.12 -5.21
CA LYS A 99 -14.65 -8.16 -5.97
C LYS A 99 -13.40 -7.61 -6.65
N ILE A 100 -13.45 -6.39 -7.19
CA ILE A 100 -12.31 -5.76 -7.84
C ILE A 100 -11.19 -5.43 -6.85
N ASN A 101 -11.53 -4.98 -5.65
CA ASN A 101 -10.56 -4.72 -4.60
C ASN A 101 -9.94 -6.01 -4.03
N GLN A 102 -10.72 -7.09 -3.97
CA GLN A 102 -10.19 -8.41 -3.62
C GLN A 102 -9.15 -8.89 -4.64
N ILE A 103 -9.36 -8.62 -5.93
CA ILE A 103 -8.36 -8.92 -6.97
C ILE A 103 -7.11 -8.08 -6.73
N LYS A 104 -7.23 -6.77 -6.53
CA LYS A 104 -6.08 -5.89 -6.28
C LYS A 104 -5.23 -6.35 -5.09
N VAL A 105 -5.87 -6.66 -3.95
CA VAL A 105 -5.18 -7.19 -2.77
C VAL A 105 -4.52 -8.54 -3.06
N ALA A 106 -5.19 -9.44 -3.77
CA ALA A 106 -4.60 -10.73 -4.13
C ALA A 106 -3.38 -10.59 -5.04
N VAL A 107 -3.40 -9.63 -5.98
CA VAL A 107 -2.25 -9.32 -6.85
C VAL A 107 -1.12 -8.68 -6.05
N ALA A 108 -1.41 -7.76 -5.13
CA ALA A 108 -0.41 -7.15 -4.26
C ALA A 108 0.30 -8.20 -3.40
N LEU A 109 -0.45 -9.14 -2.80
CA LEU A 109 0.10 -10.23 -2.00
C LEU A 109 0.95 -11.20 -2.84
N ASP A 110 0.53 -11.50 -4.07
CA ASP A 110 1.31 -12.33 -5.00
C ASP A 110 2.64 -11.69 -5.37
N LEU A 111 2.63 -10.37 -5.62
CA LEU A 111 3.85 -9.61 -5.90
C LEU A 111 4.77 -9.52 -4.67
N ALA A 112 4.22 -9.25 -3.49
CA ALA A 112 5.02 -9.13 -2.28
C ALA A 112 5.71 -10.45 -1.90
N LYS A 113 5.04 -11.60 -2.11
CA LYS A 113 5.69 -12.90 -1.92
C LYS A 113 6.90 -13.09 -2.83
N LEU A 114 6.80 -12.68 -4.09
CA LEU A 114 7.92 -12.75 -5.04
C LEU A 114 9.08 -11.80 -4.67
N ASP A 115 8.79 -10.68 -4.01
CA ASP A 115 9.83 -9.75 -3.53
C ASP A 115 10.58 -10.27 -2.30
N LEU A 116 9.98 -11.17 -1.52
CA LEU A 116 10.54 -11.74 -0.28
C LEU A 116 11.22 -13.11 -0.47
N GLU A 117 11.14 -13.68 -1.67
CA GLU A 117 11.84 -14.91 -2.08
C GLU A 117 13.27 -14.60 -2.53
#